data_AF-A0AAD6FTX5-F1
#
_entry.id   AF-A0AAD6FTX5-F1
#
_cell.length_a   1.000
_cell.length_b   1.000
_cell.length_c   1.000
_cell.angle_alpha   90.00
_cell.angle_beta   90.00
_cell.angle_gamma   90.00
#
_symmetry.space_group_name_H-M   'P 1'
#
loop_
_entity.id
_entity.type
_entity.pdbx_description
1 polymer ?
#
loop_
_entity_poly.entity_id
_entity_poly.type
_entity_poly.pdbx_seq_one_letter_code
_entity_poly.pdbx_strand_id
1 'polypeptide(L)'
;MVLNIPGVVAVVIFYILILGTGVWAARKSRKAERKSHGDRTEAVLLGGRSISLMVGIFTMTATWVGGGFILGLAEAVYSPKMGLIWALMPLQYSVSFIIGGIFFAKPMRDKEYVTMMDPFQIKYGKVLSTALVLPALLVDVLWVSCTLLSLVVVCPLPAAQPVIY
;
A
#
# COMPACT_ATOMS: atom_id res chain seq x y z
N MET A 1 -31.37 7.33 15.54
CA MET A 1 -30.03 6.72 15.58
C MET A 1 -29.13 7.69 16.32
N VAL A 2 -28.57 7.29 17.47
CA VAL A 2 -27.84 8.22 18.34
C VAL A 2 -26.48 8.49 17.70
N LEU A 3 -26.23 9.73 17.30
CA LEU A 3 -24.95 10.14 16.74
C LEU A 3 -23.89 9.86 17.80
N ASN A 4 -22.94 8.97 17.50
CA ASN A 4 -21.82 8.69 18.39
C ASN A 4 -20.80 9.82 18.30
N ILE A 5 -21.13 10.95 18.93
CA ILE A 5 -20.32 12.17 18.99
C ILE A 5 -18.84 11.88 19.32
N PRO A 6 -18.49 11.05 20.33
CA PRO A 6 -17.08 10.77 20.62
C PRO A 6 -16.39 9.97 19.49
N GLY A 7 -17.11 9.09 18.79
CA GLY A 7 -16.56 8.36 17.64
C GLY A 7 -16.24 9.28 16.47
N VAL A 8 -17.14 10.21 16.13
CA VAL A 8 -16.92 11.19 15.05
C VAL A 8 -15.73 12.09 15.38
N VAL A 9 -15.64 12.58 16.62
CA VAL A 9 -14.53 13.42 17.08
C VAL A 9 -13.20 12.66 16.97
N ALA A 10 -13.15 11.39 17.36
CA ALA A 10 -11.94 10.57 17.25
C ALA A 10 -11.48 10.41 15.79
N VAL A 11 -12.40 10.15 14.86
CA VAL A 11 -12.10 10.03 13.42
C VAL A 11 -11.59 11.34 12.83
N VAL A 12 -12.21 12.46 13.18
CA VAL A 12 -11.77 13.79 12.71
C VAL A 12 -10.36 14.11 13.20
N ILE A 13 -10.06 13.88 14.49
CA ILE A 13 -8.73 14.09 15.05
C ILE A 13 -7.71 13.20 14.34
N PHE A 14 -8.04 11.93 14.12
CA PHE A 14 -7.17 10.98 13.43
C PHE A 14 -6.82 11.43 12.01
N TYR A 15 -7.81 11.88 11.23
CA TYR A 15 -7.55 12.42 9.88
C TYR A 15 -6.70 13.70 9.90
N ILE A 16 -6.93 14.61 10.86
CA ILE A 16 -6.11 15.81 11.01
C ILE A 16 -4.65 15.45 11.29
N LEU A 17 -4.39 14.45 12.15
CA LEU A 17 -3.04 13.98 12.45
C LEU A 17 -2.37 13.37 11.21
N ILE A 18 -3.08 12.54 10.44
CA ILE A 18 -2.54 11.95 9.20
C ILE A 18 -2.23 13.04 8.18
N LEU A 19 -3.16 13.96 7.92
CA LEU A 19 -2.95 15.05 6.97
C LEU A 19 -1.83 15.98 7.44
N GLY A 20 -1.77 16.27 8.74
CA GLY A 20 -0.72 17.09 9.35
C GLY A 20 0.67 16.48 9.19
N THR A 21 0.81 15.19 9.51
CA THR A 21 2.09 14.47 9.34
C THR A 21 2.47 14.33 7.88
N GLY A 22 1.52 14.08 6.99
CA GLY A 22 1.75 14.03 5.53
C GLY A 22 2.23 15.36 4.96
N VAL A 23 1.58 16.48 5.32
CA VAL A 23 2.00 17.82 4.90
C VAL A 23 3.35 18.21 5.49
N TRP A 24 3.60 17.89 6.76
CA TRP A 24 4.89 18.14 7.39
C TRP A 24 6.02 17.34 6.72
N ALA A 25 5.81 16.05 6.45
CA ALA A 25 6.74 15.20 5.73
C ALA A 25 7.01 15.72 4.31
N ALA A 26 5.96 16.11 3.57
CA ALA A 26 6.08 16.67 2.23
C ALA A 26 6.80 18.04 2.21
N ARG A 27 6.62 18.88 3.24
CA ARG A 27 7.37 20.13 3.38
C ARG A 27 8.83 19.86 3.74
N LYS A 28 9.09 18.86 4.59
CA LYS A 28 10.44 18.46 4.99
C LYS A 28 11.22 17.87 3.81
N SER A 29 10.61 17.03 2.98
CA SER A 29 11.25 16.51 1.76
C SER A 29 11.58 17.62 0.76
N ARG A 30 10.62 18.52 0.47
CA ARG A 30 10.85 19.68 -0.41
C ARG A 30 11.94 20.64 0.09
N LYS A 31 12.09 20.78 1.41
CA LYS A 31 13.15 21.61 2.01
C LYS A 31 14.53 20.93 1.93
N ALA A 32 14.58 19.61 1.99
CA ALA A 32 15.81 18.84 1.75
C ALA A 32 16.21 18.84 0.26
N GLU A 33 15.23 18.76 -0.65
CA GLU A 33 15.42 18.85 -2.11
C GLU A 33 16.04 20.19 -2.54
N ARG A 34 15.59 21.32 -1.97
CA ARG A 34 16.18 22.65 -2.28
C ARG A 34 17.67 22.78 -1.94
N LYS A 35 18.22 21.88 -1.13
CA LYS A 35 19.64 21.85 -0.75
C LYS A 35 20.48 20.87 -1.57
N SER A 36 19.88 19.98 -2.34
CA SER A 36 20.57 18.90 -3.07
C SER A 36 20.37 19.05 -4.58
N HIS A 37 21.46 19.24 -5.31
CA HIS A 37 21.49 19.53 -6.75
C HIS A 37 21.37 18.24 -7.62
N GLY A 38 20.67 17.21 -7.12
CA GLY A 38 20.56 15.88 -7.72
C GLY A 38 19.23 15.63 -8.44
N ASP A 39 19.17 14.57 -9.24
CA ASP A 39 18.06 14.23 -10.14
C ASP A 39 16.70 14.19 -9.41
N ARG A 40 15.81 15.09 -9.82
CA ARG A 40 14.53 15.39 -9.16
C ARG A 40 13.61 14.17 -9.09
N THR A 41 13.76 13.25 -10.05
CA THR A 41 12.95 12.05 -10.18
C THR A 41 13.34 11.00 -9.14
N GLU A 42 14.64 10.81 -8.88
CA GLU A 42 15.11 9.88 -7.85
C GLU A 42 14.82 10.37 -6.43
N ALA A 43 14.93 11.68 -6.18
CA ALA A 43 14.59 12.24 -4.87
C ALA A 43 13.12 12.03 -4.51
N VAL A 44 12.21 12.18 -5.48
CA VAL A 44 10.76 12.05 -5.29
C VAL A 44 10.31 10.59 -5.26
N LEU A 45 10.83 9.74 -6.16
CA LEU A 45 10.37 8.35 -6.27
C LEU A 45 11.12 7.39 -5.35
N LEU A 46 12.42 7.60 -5.12
CA LEU A 46 13.27 6.70 -4.32
C LEU A 46 13.57 7.25 -2.92
N GLY A 47 13.02 8.41 -2.55
CA GLY A 47 13.32 9.09 -1.29
C GLY A 47 14.82 9.40 -1.12
N GLY A 48 15.53 9.62 -2.23
CA GLY A 48 16.98 9.83 -2.25
C GLY A 48 17.81 8.60 -1.90
N ARG A 49 17.25 7.38 -1.99
CA ARG A 49 17.91 6.08 -1.68
C ARG A 49 18.46 5.95 -0.25
N SER A 50 18.07 6.84 0.65
CA SER A 50 18.49 6.85 2.06
C SER A 50 17.35 6.49 3.02
N ILE A 51 16.33 5.78 2.56
CA ILE A 51 15.27 5.27 3.43
C ILE A 51 15.86 4.19 4.35
N SER A 52 15.72 4.40 5.67
CA SER A 52 16.12 3.41 6.66
C SER A 52 15.29 2.14 6.49
N LEU A 53 15.92 0.98 6.62
CA LEU A 53 15.29 -0.34 6.51
C LEU A 53 14.05 -0.44 7.41
N MET A 54 14.10 0.15 8.61
CA MET A 54 12.94 0.24 9.51
C MET A 54 11.74 0.94 8.88
N VAL A 55 11.96 2.11 8.27
CA VAL A 55 10.89 2.86 7.58
C VAL A 55 10.37 2.06 6.38
N GLY A 56 11.26 1.35 5.67
CA GLY A 56 10.90 0.43 4.60
C GLY A 56 9.99 -0.71 5.06
N ILE A 57 10.30 -1.35 6.19
CA ILE A 57 9.44 -2.40 6.78
C ILE A 57 8.07 -1.83 7.11
N PHE A 58 8.00 -0.73 7.87
CA PHE A 58 6.71 -0.14 8.26
C PHE A 58 5.86 0.26 7.04
N THR A 59 6.49 0.84 6.02
CA THR A 59 5.79 1.25 4.79
C THR A 59 5.29 0.02 4.03
N MET A 60 6.10 -1.02 3.87
CA MET A 60 5.69 -2.26 3.20
C MET A 60 4.54 -2.93 3.94
N THR A 61 4.62 -3.05 5.27
CA THR A 61 3.53 -3.61 6.08
C THR A 61 2.25 -2.78 5.95
N ALA A 62 2.35 -1.44 5.97
CA ALA A 62 1.20 -0.56 5.81
C ALA A 62 0.52 -0.69 4.43
N THR A 63 1.28 -1.00 3.36
CA THR A 63 0.70 -1.23 2.03
C THR A 63 -0.15 -2.49 1.95
N TRP A 64 0.27 -3.56 2.63
CA TRP A 64 -0.37 -4.88 2.53
C TRP A 64 -1.44 -5.11 3.60
N VAL A 65 -1.27 -4.55 4.80
CA VAL A 65 -2.22 -4.69 5.91
C VAL A 65 -3.25 -3.55 5.81
N GLY A 66 -4.25 -3.73 4.94
CA GLY A 66 -5.34 -2.79 4.71
C GLY A 66 -6.72 -3.29 5.15
N GLY A 67 -7.76 -2.46 4.94
CA GLY A 67 -9.14 -2.80 5.28
C GLY A 67 -9.65 -4.06 4.58
N GLY A 68 -9.30 -4.24 3.29
CA GLY A 68 -9.67 -5.42 2.52
C GLY A 68 -9.02 -6.70 3.04
N PHE A 69 -7.77 -6.61 3.48
CA PHE A 69 -7.06 -7.73 4.10
C PHE A 69 -7.72 -8.13 5.43
N ILE A 70 -8.06 -7.16 6.28
CA ILE A 70 -8.66 -7.43 7.60
C ILE A 70 -10.07 -8.02 7.45
N LEU A 71 -10.92 -7.42 6.61
CA LEU A 71 -12.29 -7.92 6.40
C LEU A 71 -12.28 -9.28 5.71
N GLY A 72 -11.46 -9.46 4.67
CA GLY A 72 -11.35 -10.74 3.97
C GLY A 72 -10.81 -11.86 4.87
N LEU A 73 -9.86 -11.56 5.75
CA LEU A 73 -9.37 -12.54 6.73
C LEU A 73 -10.43 -12.88 7.78
N ALA A 74 -11.16 -11.89 8.26
CA ALA A 74 -12.25 -12.09 9.21
C ALA A 74 -13.36 -12.96 8.61
N GLU A 75 -13.77 -12.70 7.36
CA GLU A 75 -14.76 -13.50 6.64
C GLU A 75 -14.26 -14.94 6.38
N ALA A 76 -13.00 -15.08 5.97
CA ALA A 76 -12.39 -16.39 5.74
C ALA A 76 -12.42 -17.21 7.02
N VAL A 77 -11.87 -16.69 8.13
CA VAL A 77 -11.80 -17.40 9.42
C VAL A 77 -13.19 -17.70 10.01
N TYR A 78 -14.17 -16.82 9.79
CA TYR A 78 -15.54 -17.02 10.25
C TYR A 78 -16.28 -18.12 9.46
N SER A 79 -15.89 -18.36 8.21
CA SER A 79 -16.54 -19.35 7.36
C SER A 79 -16.15 -20.78 7.77
N PRO A 80 -17.12 -21.65 8.14
CA PRO A 80 -16.82 -22.99 8.66
C PRO A 80 -16.15 -23.94 7.65
N LYS A 81 -16.19 -23.60 6.34
CA LYS A 81 -15.48 -24.33 5.27
C LYS A 81 -14.01 -23.90 5.13
N MET A 82 -13.66 -22.71 5.62
CA MET A 82 -12.37 -22.05 5.44
C MET A 82 -11.84 -21.73 6.84
N GLY A 83 -11.46 -22.75 7.62
CA GLY A 83 -11.09 -22.56 9.02
C GLY A 83 -9.82 -21.70 9.27
N LEU A 84 -9.30 -21.79 10.49
CA LEU A 84 -8.13 -21.04 10.98
C LEU A 84 -6.85 -21.17 10.12
N ILE A 85 -6.80 -22.14 9.21
CA ILE A 85 -5.71 -22.33 8.24
C ILE A 85 -5.49 -21.08 7.39
N TRP A 86 -6.56 -20.32 7.08
CA TRP A 86 -6.43 -19.07 6.31
C TRP A 86 -5.80 -17.93 7.10
N ALA A 87 -5.77 -18.02 8.44
CA ALA A 87 -5.02 -17.08 9.29
C ALA A 87 -3.49 -17.19 9.12
N LEU A 88 -2.98 -18.17 8.36
CA LEU A 88 -1.57 -18.30 8.02
C LEU A 88 -1.11 -17.33 6.91
N MET A 89 -2.04 -16.65 6.23
CA MET A 89 -1.75 -15.64 5.19
C MET A 89 -0.67 -14.62 5.59
N PRO A 90 -0.69 -13.99 6.79
CA PRO A 90 0.37 -13.07 7.21
C PRO A 90 1.76 -13.71 7.31
N LEU A 91 1.82 -14.97 7.75
CA LEU A 91 3.08 -15.72 7.84
C LEU A 91 3.63 -16.00 6.44
N GLN A 92 2.76 -16.45 5.54
CA GLN A 92 3.10 -16.70 4.14
C GLN A 92 3.67 -15.44 3.47
N TYR A 93 3.00 -14.29 3.62
CA TYR A 93 3.45 -13.01 3.07
C TYR A 93 4.79 -12.56 3.65
N SER A 94 4.98 -12.71 4.96
CA SER A 94 6.23 -12.34 5.62
C SER A 94 7.42 -13.11 5.06
N VAL A 95 7.26 -14.43 4.86
CA VAL A 95 8.30 -15.28 4.25
C VAL A 95 8.56 -14.87 2.80
N SER A 96 7.51 -14.61 2.02
CA SER A 96 7.64 -14.15 0.63
C SER A 96 8.37 -12.80 0.54
N PHE A 97 8.13 -11.86 1.45
CA PHE A 97 8.84 -10.57 1.46
C PHE A 97 10.32 -10.72 1.83
N ILE A 98 10.66 -11.60 2.77
CA ILE A 98 12.06 -11.85 3.14
C ILE A 98 12.81 -12.46 1.96
N ILE A 99 12.24 -13.51 1.34
CA ILE A 99 12.85 -14.17 0.19
C ILE A 99 12.96 -13.21 -0.99
N GLY A 100 11.87 -12.50 -1.33
CA GLY A 100 11.85 -11.52 -2.41
C GLY A 100 12.83 -10.37 -2.17
N GLY A 101 12.93 -9.87 -0.93
CA GLY A 101 13.87 -8.83 -0.55
C GLY A 101 15.33 -9.25 -0.74
N ILE A 102 15.70 -10.44 -0.30
CA ILE A 102 17.10 -10.93 -0.44
C ILE A 102 17.48 -11.12 -1.91
N PHE A 103 16.60 -11.69 -2.72
CA PHE A 103 16.90 -11.98 -4.13
C PHE A 103 16.83 -10.76 -5.05
N PHE A 104 15.85 -9.87 -4.86
CA PHE A 104 15.58 -8.78 -5.81
C PHE A 104 16.11 -7.41 -5.36
N ALA A 105 16.26 -7.14 -4.05
CA ALA A 105 16.64 -5.79 -3.61
C ALA A 105 18.08 -5.41 -4.03
N LYS A 106 19.03 -6.36 -3.94
CA LYS A 106 20.42 -6.12 -4.34
C LYS A 106 20.56 -5.83 -5.85
N PRO A 107 20.08 -6.70 -6.78
CA PRO A 107 20.20 -6.43 -8.21
C PRO A 107 19.41 -5.21 -8.68
N MET A 108 18.30 -4.87 -8.02
CA MET A 108 17.56 -3.63 -8.32
C MET A 108 18.35 -2.38 -7.92
N ARG A 109 19.04 -2.42 -6.77
CA ARG A 109 19.84 -1.30 -6.28
C ARG A 109 21.12 -1.09 -7.08
N ASP A 110 21.82 -2.18 -7.43
CA ASP A 110 23.08 -2.13 -8.17
C ASP A 110 22.90 -1.63 -9.61
N LYS A 111 21.71 -1.81 -10.20
CA LYS A 111 21.39 -1.38 -11.58
C LYS A 111 20.60 -0.08 -11.67
N GLU A 112 20.41 0.60 -10.54
CA GLU A 112 19.73 1.90 -10.49
C GLU A 112 18.31 1.90 -11.11
N TYR A 113 17.61 0.77 -11.04
CA TYR A 113 16.25 0.68 -11.57
C TYR A 113 15.28 1.55 -10.77
N VAL A 114 14.44 2.29 -11.48
CA VAL A 114 13.43 3.19 -10.91
C VAL A 114 12.08 2.49 -10.83
N THR A 115 11.78 1.57 -11.75
CA THR A 115 10.54 0.80 -11.76
C THR A 115 10.80 -0.71 -11.73
N MET A 116 9.87 -1.47 -11.14
CA MET A 116 9.91 -2.94 -11.19
C MET A 116 9.88 -3.49 -12.63
N MET A 117 9.36 -2.71 -13.58
CA MET A 117 9.25 -3.08 -14.99
C MET A 117 10.54 -2.82 -15.80
N ASP A 118 11.47 -2.02 -15.31
CA ASP A 118 12.73 -1.68 -15.99
C ASP A 118 13.54 -2.92 -16.43
N PRO A 119 13.79 -3.95 -15.58
CA PRO A 119 14.49 -5.15 -16.02
C PRO A 119 13.75 -5.92 -17.13
N PHE A 120 12.42 -5.87 -17.14
CA PHE A 120 11.62 -6.53 -18.17
C PHE A 120 11.62 -5.73 -19.48
N GLN A 121 11.63 -4.40 -19.42
CA GLN A 121 11.77 -3.54 -20.60
C GLN A 121 13.11 -3.76 -21.30
N ILE A 122 14.20 -3.85 -20.53
CA ILE A 122 15.55 -4.04 -21.08
C ILE A 122 15.71 -5.43 -21.71
N LYS A 123 15.16 -6.47 -21.07
CA LYS A 123 15.35 -7.86 -21.51
C LYS A 123 14.37 -8.31 -22.61
N TYR A 124 13.12 -7.83 -22.60
CA TYR A 124 12.06 -8.32 -23.47
C TYR A 124 11.45 -7.25 -24.40
N GLY A 125 11.95 -6.02 -24.33
CA GLY A 125 11.49 -4.91 -25.16
C GLY A 125 10.17 -4.29 -24.70
N LYS A 126 9.80 -3.18 -25.34
CA LYS A 126 8.65 -2.34 -24.94
C LYS A 126 7.29 -3.04 -25.07
N VAL A 127 7.12 -3.93 -26.04
CA VAL A 127 5.83 -4.58 -26.32
C VAL A 127 5.44 -5.53 -25.19
N LEU A 128 6.34 -6.41 -24.76
CA LEU A 128 6.05 -7.34 -23.67
C LEU A 128 5.89 -6.60 -22.33
N SER A 129 6.71 -5.58 -22.06
CA SER A 129 6.54 -4.78 -20.85
C SER A 129 5.18 -4.07 -20.80
N THR A 130 4.71 -3.52 -21.92
CA THR A 130 3.38 -2.86 -21.96
C THR A 130 2.27 -3.88 -21.70
N ALA A 131 2.38 -5.10 -22.26
CA ALA A 131 1.46 -6.18 -21.98
C ALA A 131 1.47 -6.62 -20.50
N LEU A 132 2.63 -6.59 -19.83
CA LEU A 132 2.77 -6.91 -18.41
C LEU A 132 2.26 -5.81 -17.48
N VAL A 133 2.24 -4.55 -17.93
CA VAL A 133 1.67 -3.43 -17.16
C VAL A 133 0.15 -3.50 -17.11
N LEU A 134 -0.53 -3.99 -18.15
CA LEU A 134 -1.98 -4.13 -18.16
C LEU A 134 -2.56 -4.94 -16.97
N PRO A 135 -2.11 -6.18 -16.70
CA PRO A 135 -2.59 -6.92 -15.54
C PRO A 135 -2.18 -6.27 -14.21
N ALA A 136 -1.02 -5.61 -14.14
CA ALA A 136 -0.61 -4.89 -12.94
C ALA A 136 -1.60 -3.74 -12.61
N LEU A 137 -1.98 -2.95 -13.63
CA LEU A 137 -2.97 -1.89 -13.46
C LEU A 137 -4.34 -2.43 -13.06
N LEU A 138 -4.77 -3.57 -13.62
CA LEU A 138 -6.03 -4.21 -13.22
C LEU A 138 -6.00 -4.63 -11.75
N VAL A 139 -4.88 -5.20 -11.28
CA VAL A 139 -4.70 -5.57 -9.87
C VAL A 139 -4.75 -4.34 -8.97
N ASP A 140 -4.11 -3.23 -9.34
CA ASP A 140 -4.16 -1.98 -8.57
C ASP A 140 -5.59 -1.42 -8.48
N VAL A 141 -6.34 -1.46 -9.59
CA VAL A 141 -7.76 -1.03 -9.60
C VAL A 141 -8.61 -1.91 -8.68
N LEU A 142 -8.42 -3.23 -8.72
CA LEU A 142 -9.10 -4.16 -7.83
C LEU A 142 -8.73 -3.93 -6.36
N TRP A 143 -7.46 -3.62 -6.08
CA TRP A 143 -6.96 -3.32 -4.73
C TRP A 143 -7.60 -2.05 -4.14
N VAL A 144 -7.65 -0.97 -4.93
CA VAL A 144 -8.31 0.28 -4.56
C VAL A 144 -9.80 0.05 -4.33
N SER A 145 -10.45 -0.71 -5.22
CA SER A 145 -11.88 -1.04 -5.10
C SER A 145 -12.17 -1.82 -3.81
N CYS A 146 -11.37 -2.82 -3.47
CA CYS A 146 -11.50 -3.59 -2.23
C CYS A 146 -11.32 -2.70 -0.98
N THR A 147 -10.36 -1.78 -1.02
CA THR A 147 -10.12 -0.82 0.08
C THR A 147 -11.29 0.13 0.28
N LEU A 148 -11.87 0.65 -0.81
CA LEU A 148 -13.05 1.51 -0.77
C LEU A 148 -14.29 0.77 -0.25
N LEU A 149 -14.53 -0.46 -0.74
CA LEU A 149 -15.63 -1.31 -0.23
C LEU A 149 -15.49 -1.55 1.27
N SER A 150 -14.27 -1.83 1.72
CA SER A 150 -13.98 -2.04 3.15
C SER A 150 -14.32 -0.81 3.98
N LEU A 151 -14.01 0.39 3.47
CA LEU A 151 -14.35 1.64 4.13
C LEU A 151 -15.88 1.84 4.22
N VAL A 152 -16.62 1.52 3.15
CA VAL A 152 -18.08 1.63 3.13
C VAL A 152 -18.73 0.68 4.13
N VAL A 153 -18.23 -0.55 4.25
CA VAL A 153 -18.75 -1.53 5.23
C VAL A 153 -18.49 -1.06 6.67
N VAL A 154 -17.31 -0.48 6.93
CA VAL A 154 -16.93 -0.04 8.29
C VAL A 154 -17.56 1.31 8.68
N CYS A 155 -17.78 2.20 7.71
CA CYS A 155 -18.44 3.49 7.92
C CYS A 155 -19.80 3.45 7.21
N PRO A 156 -20.86 2.91 7.85
CA PRO A 156 -22.20 2.97 7.28
C PRO A 156 -22.65 4.43 7.27
N LEU A 157 -22.34 5.12 6.16
CA LEU A 157 -22.91 6.43 5.87
C LEU A 157 -24.43 6.24 5.79
N PRO A 158 -25.23 7.02 6.53
CA PRO A 158 -26.69 6.94 6.45
C PRO A 158 -27.26 7.30 5.06
N ALA A 159 -26.42 7.66 4.09
CA ALA A 159 -26.82 8.05 2.73
C ALA A 159 -26.60 6.96 1.66
N ALA A 160 -26.06 5.79 2.00
CA ALA A 160 -25.85 4.70 1.04
C ALA A 160 -26.16 3.34 1.68
N GLN A 161 -27.43 3.12 2.03
CA GLN A 161 -27.95 1.76 2.04
C GLN A 161 -28.35 1.41 0.59
N PRO A 162 -27.58 0.66 -0.21
CA PRO A 162 -28.22 -0.25 -1.12
C PRO A 162 -28.74 -1.38 -0.24
N VAL A 163 -30.06 -1.44 -0.14
CA VAL A 163 -30.82 -2.61 0.27
C VAL A 163 -30.26 -3.81 -0.49
N ILE A 164 -29.53 -4.68 0.19
CA ILE A 164 -29.29 -6.04 -0.28
C ILE A 164 -29.81 -6.95 0.83
N TYR A 165 -31.01 -7.47 0.59
CA TYR A 165 -31.55 -8.67 1.22
C TYR A 165 -30.74 -9.88 0.79
#